data_AF-R4X0G0-F1
#
_entry.id   AF-R4X0G0-F1
#
_cell.length_a   1.000
_cell.length_b   1.000
_cell.length_c   1.000
_cell.angle_alpha   90.00
_cell.angle_beta   90.00
_cell.angle_gamma   90.00
#
_symmetry.space_group_name_H-M   'P 1'
#
loop_
_entity.id
_entity.type
_entity.pdbx_description
1 polymer ?
#
loop_
_entity_poly.entity_id
_entity_poly.type
_entity_poly.pdbx_seq_one_letter_code
_entity_poly.pdbx_strand_id
1 'polypeptide(L)'
;MHAALVAGACFAAAGAHAQIAPPQPVNWELQVVQDGKQIDTFSGTTNVGQARTDTHHNKVQNRVGCADQPAGDIDLQRTLTISPTHASADDITLAIDAQETLQEESTRVSPSGCKLPPVPRQVNASHPGLVLKPGEWGQWQIVDGNPSLAYRVRASLGSATAAQ
;
A
#
# COMPACT_ATOMS: atom_id res chain seq x y z
N MET A 1 -74.37 -22.66 10.62
CA MET A 1 -73.85 -21.78 9.55
C MET A 1 -73.44 -20.46 10.22
N HIS A 2 -72.15 -20.32 10.54
CA HIS A 2 -71.19 -19.31 10.01
C HIS A 2 -71.50 -17.89 10.53
N ALA A 3 -70.57 -17.14 11.13
CA ALA A 3 -69.22 -16.89 10.65
C ALA A 3 -68.25 -16.50 11.79
N ALA A 4 -67.00 -16.94 11.64
CA ALA A 4 -65.87 -16.55 12.49
C ALA A 4 -65.20 -15.29 11.91
N LEU A 5 -64.89 -14.33 12.79
CA LEU A 5 -64.11 -13.13 12.48
C LEU A 5 -62.60 -13.44 12.69
N VAL A 6 -61.83 -13.41 11.61
CA VAL A 6 -60.36 -13.47 11.65
C VAL A 6 -59.83 -12.05 11.48
N ALA A 7 -59.21 -11.51 12.52
CA ALA A 7 -58.49 -10.23 12.47
C ALA A 7 -57.05 -10.49 12.00
N GLY A 8 -56.71 -10.06 10.79
CA GLY A 8 -55.37 -10.11 10.24
C GLY A 8 -54.50 -8.97 10.76
N ALA A 9 -53.41 -9.28 11.45
CA ALA A 9 -52.37 -8.31 11.80
C ALA A 9 -51.43 -8.11 10.60
N CYS A 10 -51.45 -6.92 9.99
CA CYS A 10 -50.46 -6.52 9.01
C CYS A 10 -49.15 -6.14 9.71
N PHE A 11 -48.12 -6.98 9.57
CA PHE A 11 -46.75 -6.61 9.92
C PHE A 11 -46.18 -5.72 8.81
N ALA A 12 -46.00 -4.43 9.10
CA ALA A 12 -45.23 -3.54 8.25
C ALA A 12 -43.74 -3.81 8.47
N ALA A 13 -43.09 -4.49 7.52
CA ALA A 13 -41.65 -4.62 7.50
C ALA A 13 -41.03 -3.26 7.14
N ALA A 14 -40.52 -2.54 8.13
CA ALA A 14 -39.69 -1.37 7.91
C ALA A 14 -38.36 -1.83 7.29
N GLY A 15 -38.24 -1.70 5.96
CA GLY A 15 -36.97 -1.90 5.27
C GLY A 15 -35.97 -0.85 5.72
N ALA A 16 -35.01 -1.25 6.57
CA ALA A 16 -33.83 -0.44 6.85
C ALA A 16 -32.98 -0.38 5.57
N HIS A 17 -33.10 0.73 4.83
CA HIS A 17 -32.21 0.99 3.71
C HIS A 17 -30.88 1.44 4.30
N ALA A 18 -29.88 0.57 4.29
CA ALA A 18 -28.51 0.98 4.57
C ALA A 18 -28.14 2.08 3.55
N GLN A 19 -28.03 3.33 3.99
CA GLN A 19 -27.62 4.43 3.14
C GLN A 19 -26.17 4.16 2.73
N ILE A 20 -25.98 3.66 1.51
CA ILE A 20 -24.66 3.55 0.89
C ILE A 20 -24.19 5.00 0.69
N ALA A 21 -23.21 5.42 1.50
CA ALA A 21 -22.59 6.72 1.31
C ALA A 21 -22.05 6.80 -0.13
N PRO A 22 -22.20 7.96 -0.81
CA PRO A 22 -21.70 8.09 -2.17
C PRO A 22 -20.19 7.77 -2.20
N PRO A 23 -19.71 7.09 -3.25
CA PRO A 23 -18.29 6.76 -3.36
C PRO A 23 -17.47 8.05 -3.32
N GLN A 24 -16.49 8.09 -2.41
CA GLN A 24 -15.58 9.21 -2.27
C GLN A 24 -14.20 8.79 -2.78
N PRO A 25 -13.89 9.01 -4.08
CA PRO A 25 -12.61 8.61 -4.63
C PRO A 25 -11.48 9.48 -4.08
N VAL A 26 -10.33 8.85 -3.84
CA VAL A 26 -9.07 9.50 -3.47
C VAL A 26 -8.02 9.08 -4.48
N ASN A 27 -7.47 10.07 -5.20
CA ASN A 27 -6.29 9.87 -6.03
C ASN A 27 -5.05 9.89 -5.14
N TRP A 28 -4.13 8.98 -5.34
CA TRP A 28 -2.92 8.91 -4.55
C TRP A 28 -1.71 8.54 -5.41
N GLU A 29 -0.55 9.01 -4.96
CA GLU A 29 0.76 8.64 -5.48
C GLU A 29 1.68 8.37 -4.29
N LEU A 30 2.44 7.28 -4.39
CA LEU A 30 3.43 6.88 -3.42
C LEU A 30 4.77 6.65 -4.11
N GLN A 31 5.80 7.36 -3.66
CA GLN A 31 7.17 7.21 -4.12
C GLN A 31 7.95 6.41 -3.09
N VAL A 32 8.63 5.36 -3.55
CA VAL A 32 9.56 4.59 -2.72
C VAL A 32 10.91 5.26 -2.80
N VAL A 33 11.42 5.71 -1.65
CA VAL A 33 12.70 6.40 -1.53
C VAL A 33 13.66 5.50 -0.75
N GLN A 34 14.72 5.04 -1.43
CA GLN A 34 15.81 4.27 -0.83
C GLN A 34 17.08 5.10 -0.86
N ASP A 35 17.72 5.29 0.30
CA ASP A 35 18.93 6.10 0.46
C ASP A 35 18.84 7.48 -0.21
N GLY A 36 17.69 8.13 -0.02
CA GLY A 36 17.39 9.47 -0.55
C GLY A 36 17.05 9.52 -2.04
N LYS A 37 17.03 8.39 -2.75
CA LYS A 37 16.69 8.30 -4.18
C LYS A 37 15.34 7.64 -4.37
N GLN A 38 14.50 8.21 -5.24
CA GLN A 38 13.28 7.55 -5.69
C GLN A 38 13.66 6.34 -6.56
N ILE A 39 13.18 5.16 -6.18
CA ILE A 39 13.49 3.89 -6.86
C ILE A 39 12.27 3.17 -7.42
N ASP A 40 11.07 3.55 -6.97
CA ASP A 40 9.80 2.97 -7.44
C ASP A 40 8.66 3.97 -7.21
N THR A 41 7.52 3.75 -7.85
CA THR A 41 6.32 4.57 -7.70
C THR A 41 5.06 3.75 -7.89
N PHE A 42 4.10 3.95 -6.99
CA PHE A 42 2.75 3.43 -7.08
C PHE A 42 1.79 4.60 -7.22
N SER A 43 0.69 4.40 -7.93
CA SER A 43 -0.38 5.40 -8.00
C SER A 43 -1.71 4.73 -8.26
N GLY A 44 -2.78 5.38 -7.85
CA GLY A 44 -4.11 4.84 -8.06
C GLY A 44 -5.22 5.78 -7.60
N THR A 45 -6.44 5.30 -7.77
CA THR A 45 -7.64 5.92 -7.22
C THR A 45 -8.34 4.86 -6.39
N THR A 46 -8.62 5.16 -5.13
CA THR A 46 -9.28 4.25 -4.19
C THR A 46 -10.37 5.01 -3.46
N ASN A 47 -11.56 4.42 -3.33
CA ASN A 47 -12.64 5.05 -2.59
C ASN A 47 -12.36 4.97 -1.08
N VAL A 48 -12.81 5.97 -0.33
CA VAL A 48 -12.81 5.92 1.15
C VAL A 48 -13.53 4.65 1.63
N GLY A 49 -12.90 3.93 2.56
CA GLY A 49 -13.38 2.66 3.10
C GLY A 49 -13.07 1.44 2.23
N GLN A 50 -12.35 1.62 1.11
CA GLN A 50 -11.84 0.53 0.27
C GLN A 50 -10.32 0.45 0.37
N ALA A 51 -9.77 -0.68 -0.05
CA ALA A 51 -8.34 -0.93 -0.12
C ALA A 51 -7.93 -1.29 -1.55
N ARG A 52 -6.73 -0.88 -1.94
CA ARG A 52 -6.07 -1.33 -3.17
C ARG A 52 -4.70 -1.90 -2.83
N THR A 53 -4.42 -3.09 -3.35
CA THR A 53 -3.11 -3.74 -3.22
C THR A 53 -2.45 -3.85 -4.59
N ASP A 54 -1.20 -3.41 -4.68
CA ASP A 54 -0.36 -3.55 -5.88
C ASP A 54 1.00 -4.16 -5.48
N THR A 55 1.57 -4.95 -6.39
CA THR A 55 2.88 -5.59 -6.18
C THR A 55 3.80 -5.31 -7.38
N HIS A 56 4.98 -4.76 -7.11
CA HIS A 56 6.05 -4.59 -8.10
C HIS A 56 7.21 -5.54 -7.83
N HIS A 57 7.87 -5.98 -8.90
CA HIS A 57 9.07 -6.81 -8.86
C HIS A 57 10.25 -6.09 -9.50
N ASN A 58 11.44 -6.27 -8.94
CA ASN A 58 12.68 -5.78 -9.50
C ASN A 58 13.80 -6.82 -9.30
N LYS A 59 14.22 -7.45 -10.40
CA LYS A 59 15.33 -8.39 -10.36
C LYS A 59 16.65 -7.64 -10.40
N VAL A 60 17.47 -7.84 -9.37
CA VAL A 60 18.82 -7.29 -9.28
C VAL A 60 19.84 -8.41 -9.47
N GLN A 61 20.87 -8.14 -10.27
CA GLN A 61 21.95 -9.08 -10.54
C GLN A 61 23.22 -8.65 -9.82
N ASN A 62 23.72 -9.52 -8.94
CA ASN A 62 24.95 -9.28 -8.20
C ASN A 62 26.13 -10.03 -8.81
N ARG A 63 27.27 -9.35 -8.86
CA ARG A 63 28.56 -9.97 -9.16
C ARG A 63 29.10 -10.68 -7.92
N VAL A 64 29.50 -11.95 -8.06
CA VAL A 64 29.86 -12.85 -6.96
C VAL A 64 31.01 -13.79 -7.37
N GLY A 65 31.55 -14.54 -6.40
CA GLY A 65 32.65 -15.46 -6.59
C GLY A 65 34.01 -14.78 -6.70
N CYS A 66 35.08 -15.59 -6.78
CA CYS A 66 36.45 -15.09 -6.82
C CYS A 66 36.76 -14.36 -8.13
N ALA A 67 36.07 -14.72 -9.21
CA ALA A 67 36.17 -14.09 -10.53
C ALA A 67 35.22 -12.90 -10.70
N ASP A 68 34.49 -12.51 -9.65
CA ASP A 68 33.49 -11.44 -9.61
C ASP A 68 32.56 -11.48 -10.83
N GLN A 69 31.84 -12.58 -11.05
CA GLN A 69 30.98 -12.76 -12.23
C GLN A 69 29.50 -12.54 -11.89
N PRO A 70 28.66 -12.07 -12.83
CA PRO A 70 27.23 -11.90 -12.62
C PRO A 70 26.55 -13.26 -12.43
N ALA A 71 26.20 -13.61 -11.19
CA ALA A 71 25.62 -14.91 -10.85
C ALA A 71 24.74 -14.90 -9.58
N GLY A 72 24.63 -13.76 -8.88
CA GLY A 72 23.81 -13.61 -7.67
C GLY A 72 22.52 -12.85 -7.94
N ASP A 73 21.57 -13.47 -8.61
CA ASP A 73 20.28 -12.83 -8.90
C ASP A 73 19.38 -12.84 -7.66
N ILE A 74 18.70 -11.72 -7.40
CA ILE A 74 17.71 -11.57 -6.34
C ILE A 74 16.47 -10.92 -6.94
N ASP A 75 15.31 -11.53 -6.74
CA ASP A 75 14.02 -10.89 -7.04
C ASP A 75 13.59 -10.06 -5.83
N LEU A 76 13.64 -8.74 -5.97
CA LEU A 76 13.10 -7.81 -4.97
C LEU A 76 11.61 -7.62 -5.26
N GLN A 77 10.79 -7.73 -4.23
CA GLN A 77 9.35 -7.57 -4.30
C GLN A 77 8.91 -6.45 -3.36
N ARG A 78 7.97 -5.64 -3.84
CA ARG A 78 7.27 -4.63 -3.04
C ARG A 78 5.79 -4.82 -3.18
N THR A 79 5.12 -5.09 -2.08
CA THR A 79 3.66 -5.16 -2.03
C THR A 79 3.15 -4.04 -1.14
N LEU A 80 2.29 -3.22 -1.71
CA LEU A 80 1.70 -2.06 -1.06
C LEU A 80 0.19 -2.23 -1.00
N THR A 81 -0.42 -2.05 0.17
CA THR A 81 -1.87 -1.85 0.31
C THR A 81 -2.14 -0.43 0.81
N ILE A 82 -2.94 0.34 0.06
CA ILE A 82 -3.42 1.66 0.47
C ILE A 82 -4.92 1.63 0.68
N SER A 83 -5.35 2.16 1.82
CA SER A 83 -6.76 2.28 2.19
C SER A 83 -7.06 3.69 2.69
N PRO A 84 -7.71 4.56 1.91
CA PRO A 84 -8.20 5.83 2.41
C PRO A 84 -9.30 5.60 3.46
N THR A 85 -9.11 6.11 4.66
CA THR A 85 -10.06 5.96 5.78
C THR A 85 -10.86 7.24 6.03
N HIS A 86 -10.34 8.38 5.61
CA HIS A 86 -11.01 9.67 5.61
C HIS A 86 -10.55 10.51 4.42
N ALA A 87 -11.45 11.32 3.87
CA ALA A 87 -11.09 12.37 2.93
C ALA A 87 -12.03 13.57 3.08
N SER A 88 -11.47 14.76 3.02
CA SER A 88 -12.19 16.03 3.01
C SER A 88 -11.41 17.06 2.20
N ALA A 89 -11.90 18.30 2.18
CA ALA A 89 -11.15 19.42 1.59
C ALA A 89 -9.95 19.85 2.46
N ASP A 90 -9.96 19.49 3.75
CA ASP A 90 -8.94 19.92 4.72
C ASP A 90 -7.84 18.86 4.89
N ASP A 91 -8.22 17.58 4.94
CA ASP A 91 -7.30 16.48 5.14
C ASP A 91 -7.74 15.18 4.46
N ILE A 92 -6.76 14.30 4.24
CA ILE A 92 -6.95 12.92 3.78
C ILE A 92 -6.18 12.02 4.74
N THR A 93 -6.81 10.96 5.22
CA THR A 93 -6.16 9.95 6.06
C THR A 93 -6.05 8.64 5.30
N LEU A 94 -4.83 8.10 5.21
CA LEU A 94 -4.52 6.82 4.57
C LEU A 94 -4.02 5.80 5.59
N ALA A 95 -4.60 4.61 5.62
CA ALA A 95 -3.93 3.43 6.16
C ALA A 95 -3.05 2.82 5.06
N ILE A 96 -1.82 2.45 5.41
CA ILE A 96 -0.82 1.93 4.47
C ILE A 96 -0.17 0.70 5.08
N ASP A 97 -0.19 -0.42 4.37
CA ASP A 97 0.58 -1.63 4.70
C ASP A 97 1.61 -1.89 3.59
N ALA A 98 2.82 -2.24 4.00
CA ALA A 98 3.95 -2.46 3.11
C ALA A 98 4.65 -3.79 3.46
N GLN A 99 4.94 -4.58 2.43
CA GLN A 99 5.81 -5.75 2.49
C GLN A 99 6.93 -5.58 1.48
N GLU A 100 8.16 -5.61 1.95
CA GLU A 100 9.35 -5.24 1.21
C GLU A 100 10.38 -6.37 1.28
N THR A 101 10.86 -6.82 0.12
CA THR A 101 12.08 -7.63 0.02
C THR A 101 13.22 -6.70 -0.37
N LEU A 102 14.12 -6.42 0.58
CA LEU A 102 15.28 -5.55 0.40
C LEU A 102 16.53 -6.39 0.21
N GLN A 103 17.46 -5.94 -0.63
CA GLN A 103 18.82 -6.47 -0.62
C GLN A 103 19.58 -5.80 0.52
N GLU A 104 20.21 -6.58 1.40
CA GLU A 104 21.11 -6.02 2.40
C GLU A 104 22.47 -5.68 1.77
N GLU A 105 22.95 -4.47 2.00
CA GLU A 105 24.25 -3.98 1.54
C GLU A 105 25.37 -4.51 2.46
N SER A 106 25.52 -5.83 2.54
CA SER A 106 26.63 -6.46 3.28
C SER A 106 27.59 -7.14 2.31
N THR A 107 28.87 -6.74 2.34
CA THR A 107 29.92 -7.44 1.60
C THR A 107 30.28 -8.71 2.35
N ARG A 108 29.66 -9.81 1.95
CA ARG A 108 29.94 -11.13 2.52
C ARG A 108 31.01 -11.86 1.71
N VAL A 109 31.89 -12.55 2.41
CA VAL A 109 32.98 -13.31 1.80
C VAL A 109 33.03 -14.74 2.36
N SER A 110 33.43 -15.69 1.53
CA SER A 110 33.74 -17.06 1.95
C SER A 110 35.03 -17.11 2.78
N PRO A 111 35.35 -18.24 3.44
CA PRO A 111 36.65 -18.44 4.09
C PRO A 111 37.85 -18.28 3.15
N SER A 112 37.65 -18.53 1.85
CA SER A 112 38.66 -18.31 0.80
C SER A 112 38.73 -16.85 0.31
N GLY A 113 37.96 -15.93 0.90
CA GLY A 113 37.94 -14.51 0.56
C GLY A 113 37.08 -14.13 -0.65
N CYS A 114 36.32 -15.08 -1.22
CA CYS A 114 35.53 -14.82 -2.43
C CYS A 114 34.18 -14.19 -2.08
N LYS A 115 33.73 -13.22 -2.88
CA LYS A 115 32.45 -12.51 -2.67
C LYS A 115 31.27 -13.47 -2.74
N LEU A 116 30.39 -13.40 -1.75
CA LEU A 116 29.14 -14.17 -1.69
C LEU A 116 27.97 -13.30 -2.18
N PRO A 117 26.89 -13.89 -2.71
CA PRO A 117 25.67 -13.15 -2.99
C PRO A 117 25.15 -12.44 -1.74
N PRO A 118 24.56 -11.24 -1.87
CA PRO A 118 23.79 -10.62 -0.80
C PRO A 118 22.62 -11.52 -0.35
N VAL A 119 22.08 -11.31 0.85
CA VAL A 119 20.85 -11.98 1.29
C VAL A 119 19.68 -11.00 1.27
N PRO A 120 18.50 -11.44 0.79
CA PRO A 120 17.29 -10.66 0.91
C PRO A 120 16.83 -10.56 2.37
N ARG A 121 16.40 -9.37 2.78
CA ARG A 121 15.75 -9.07 4.05
C ARG A 121 14.29 -8.76 3.80
N GLN A 122 13.39 -9.43 4.52
CA GLN A 122 11.97 -9.11 4.53
C GLN A 122 11.69 -8.01 5.56
N VAL A 123 10.90 -7.00 5.18
CA VAL A 123 10.44 -5.92 6.04
C VAL A 123 8.93 -5.78 5.86
N ASN A 124 8.20 -5.82 6.98
CA ASN A 124 6.77 -5.52 7.00
C ASN A 124 6.55 -4.26 7.83
N ALA A 125 5.76 -3.33 7.34
CA ALA A 125 5.46 -2.09 8.05
C ALA A 125 4.02 -1.65 7.80
N SER A 126 3.44 -0.99 8.79
CA SER A 126 2.06 -0.48 8.72
C SER A 126 2.01 0.93 9.29
N HIS A 127 1.31 1.83 8.60
CA HIS A 127 0.93 3.14 9.10
C HIS A 127 -0.60 3.22 9.14
N PRO A 128 -1.24 3.22 10.33
CA PRO A 128 -2.69 3.03 10.43
C PRO A 128 -3.53 4.26 10.05
N GLY A 129 -2.92 5.45 9.96
CA GLY A 129 -3.62 6.68 9.61
C GLY A 129 -2.66 7.84 9.33
N LEU A 130 -2.01 7.81 8.17
CA LEU A 130 -1.16 8.90 7.70
C LEU A 130 -2.06 10.05 7.25
N VAL A 131 -2.03 11.16 8.00
CA VAL A 131 -2.79 12.36 7.69
C VAL A 131 -2.00 13.22 6.73
N LEU A 132 -2.63 13.59 5.62
CA LEU A 132 -2.06 14.39 4.54
C LEU A 132 -2.95 15.61 4.29
N LYS A 133 -2.33 16.74 3.97
CA LYS A 133 -3.05 17.83 3.32
C LYS A 133 -3.28 17.47 1.84
N PRO A 134 -4.48 17.71 1.28
CA PRO A 134 -4.75 17.36 -0.11
C PRO A 134 -3.74 17.98 -1.09
N GLY A 135 -3.10 17.13 -1.90
CA GLY A 135 -2.11 17.50 -2.91
C GLY A 135 -0.68 17.67 -2.39
N GLU A 136 -0.47 17.75 -1.08
CA GLU A 136 0.86 17.89 -0.48
C GLU A 136 1.53 16.53 -0.24
N TRP A 137 2.86 16.54 -0.24
CA TRP A 137 3.66 15.36 0.09
C TRP A 137 3.81 15.22 1.60
N GLY A 138 3.43 14.07 2.15
CA GLY A 138 3.87 13.55 3.43
C GLY A 138 5.01 12.53 3.26
N GLN A 139 5.67 12.19 4.36
CA GLN A 139 6.71 11.16 4.40
C GLN A 139 6.49 10.23 5.58
N TRP A 140 6.77 8.94 5.35
CA TRP A 140 6.79 7.91 6.37
C TRP A 140 8.11 7.12 6.28
N GLN A 141 8.89 7.13 7.37
CA GLN A 141 10.11 6.33 7.48
C GLN A 141 9.76 4.87 7.83
N ILE A 142 10.29 3.93 7.06
CA ILE A 142 10.04 2.48 7.23
C ILE A 142 11.28 1.79 7.84
N VAL A 143 12.47 2.09 7.30
CA VAL A 143 13.74 1.54 7.78
C VAL A 143 14.76 2.65 7.84
N ASP A 144 15.49 2.79 8.96
CA ASP A 144 16.47 3.88 9.13
C ASP A 144 17.80 3.65 8.37
N GLY A 145 18.13 2.42 7.98
CA GLY A 145 19.39 2.11 7.30
C GLY A 145 19.55 0.67 6.80
N ASN A 146 20.59 0.47 5.98
CA ASN A 146 21.02 -0.81 5.37
C ASN A 146 19.95 -1.57 4.55
N PRO A 147 19.42 -0.99 3.47
CA PRO A 147 19.42 0.43 3.12
C PRO A 147 18.33 1.19 3.90
N SER A 148 18.42 2.53 3.95
CA SER A 148 17.32 3.34 4.47
C SER A 148 16.14 3.29 3.49
N LEU A 149 14.92 3.27 4.01
CA LEU A 149 13.71 3.18 3.21
C LEU A 149 12.62 4.08 3.79
N ALA A 150 12.12 5.00 2.98
CA ALA A 150 11.00 5.86 3.29
C ALA A 150 10.00 5.87 2.13
N TYR A 151 8.73 6.06 2.45
CA TYR A 151 7.70 6.36 1.46
C TYR A 151 7.36 7.84 1.52
N ARG A 152 7.31 8.48 0.35
CA ARG A 152 6.68 9.79 0.19
C ARG A 152 5.32 9.59 -0.41
N VAL A 153 4.29 10.16 0.19
CA VAL A 153 2.90 9.92 -0.20
C VAL A 153 2.19 11.25 -0.38
N ARG A 154 1.44 11.39 -1.47
CA ARG A 154 0.48 12.48 -1.63
C ARG A 154 -0.87 11.90 -2.04
N ALA A 155 -1.93 12.58 -1.63
CA ALA A 155 -3.28 12.20 -2.02
C ALA A 155 -4.13 13.44 -2.23
N SER A 156 -5.15 13.34 -3.07
CA SER A 156 -6.14 14.39 -3.31
C SER A 156 -7.52 13.77 -3.49
N LEU A 157 -8.57 14.55 -3.25
CA LEU A 157 -9.92 14.15 -3.64
C LEU A 157 -9.95 13.86 -5.15
N GLY A 158 -10.49 12.69 -5.50
CA GLY A 158 -10.81 12.34 -6.87
C GLY A 158 -12.11 13.00 -7.29
N SER A 159 -12.30 13.15 -8.60
CA SER A 159 -13.63 13.50 -9.12
C SER A 159 -14.54 12.29 -9.03
N ALA A 160 -15.71 12.43 -8.42
CA ALA A 160 -16.74 11.41 -8.52
C ALA A 160 -17.16 11.32 -9.99
N THR A 161 -16.83 10.24 -10.69
CA THR A 161 -17.38 9.99 -12.02
C THR A 161 -18.87 9.78 -11.84
N ALA A 162 -19.68 10.75 -12.25
CA ALA A 162 -21.12 10.55 -12.34
C ALA A 162 -21.35 9.40 -13.33
N ALA A 163 -21.99 8.32 -12.88
CA ALA A 163 -22.46 7.29 -13.79
C ALA A 163 -23.38 7.96 -14.83
N GLN A 164 -23.02 7.84 -16.11
CA GLN A 164 -23.87 8.21 -17.24
C GLN A 164 -24.94 7.15 -17.45
#